data_AF-A0A1M3LJ30-F1
#
_entry.id   AF-A0A1M3LJ30-F1
#
_cell.length_a   1.000
_cell.length_b   1.000
_cell.length_c   1.000
_cell.angle_alpha   90.00
_cell.angle_beta   90.00
_cell.angle_gamma   90.00
#
_symmetry.space_group_name_H-M   'P 1'
#
loop_
_entity.id
_entity.type
_entity.pdbx_description
1 polymer ?
#
loop_
_entity_poly.entity_id
_entity_poly.type
_entity_poly.pdbx_seq_one_letter_code
_entity_poly.pdbx_strand_id
1 'polypeptide(L)'
;MGYFILVIAQTVVLPVVSATVELVAAGGDPVLAFGRWWVFWGVGTRLLVAGIAQVSGRGPTAAILGSTDASVQEQQLARELGTANIGMGLAGLLALVPGWALPAGLAGGVFLLIAGLLHLGKRGRTAQESLATWTDLLVGLVVVVLAVRVGLEALGV
;
A
#
# COMPACT_ATOMS: atom_id res chain seq x y z
N MET A 1 5.09 -14.93 -11.95
CA MET A 1 3.65 -15.12 -11.66
C MET A 1 3.29 -14.80 -10.22
N GLY A 2 3.97 -15.37 -9.20
CA GLY A 2 3.64 -15.16 -7.78
C GLY A 2 3.56 -13.69 -7.33
N TYR A 3 4.47 -12.82 -7.80
CA TYR A 3 4.41 -11.37 -7.53
C TYR A 3 3.08 -10.73 -7.95
N PHE A 4 2.63 -10.99 -9.18
CA PHE A 4 1.39 -10.41 -9.71
C PHE A 4 0.18 -10.84 -8.89
N ILE A 5 0.10 -12.15 -8.58
CA ILE A 5 -0.97 -12.72 -7.76
C ILE A 5 -1.00 -12.04 -6.39
N LEU A 6 0.15 -11.96 -5.71
CA LEU A 6 0.24 -11.38 -4.38
C LEU A 6 -0.18 -9.92 -4.37
N VAL A 7 0.37 -9.11 -5.28
CA VAL A 7 0.07 -7.68 -5.35
C VAL A 7 -1.40 -7.44 -5.71
N ILE A 8 -1.95 -8.12 -6.71
CA ILE A 8 -3.36 -7.98 -7.10
C ILE A 8 -4.29 -8.45 -5.95
N ALA A 9 -3.92 -9.54 -5.27
CA ALA A 9 -4.68 -10.01 -4.12
C ALA A 9 -4.73 -8.95 -3.02
N GLN A 10 -3.59 -8.40 -2.61
CA GLN A 10 -3.51 -7.44 -1.50
C GLN A 10 -4.04 -6.04 -1.85
N THR A 11 -4.12 -5.66 -3.13
CA THR A 11 -4.48 -4.28 -3.54
C THR A 11 -5.87 -4.17 -4.12
N VAL A 12 -6.45 -5.27 -4.58
CA VAL A 12 -7.78 -5.29 -5.21
C VAL A 12 -8.64 -6.36 -4.59
N VAL A 13 -8.26 -7.65 -4.74
CA VAL A 13 -9.19 -8.75 -4.45
C VAL A 13 -9.56 -8.81 -2.96
N LEU A 14 -8.58 -8.90 -2.07
CA LEU A 14 -8.81 -9.02 -0.63
C LEU A 14 -9.50 -7.77 -0.06
N PRO A 15 -9.06 -6.54 -0.37
CA PRO A 15 -9.77 -5.35 0.08
C PRO A 15 -11.24 -5.29 -0.38
N VAL A 16 -11.52 -5.55 -1.67
CA VAL A 16 -12.89 -5.55 -2.23
C VAL A 16 -13.76 -6.57 -1.51
N VAL A 17 -13.27 -7.81 -1.40
CA VAL A 17 -14.02 -8.92 -0.82
C VAL A 17 -14.29 -8.64 0.67
N SER A 18 -13.27 -8.24 1.44
CA SER A 18 -13.44 -7.95 2.87
C SER A 18 -14.44 -6.81 3.11
N ALA A 19 -14.34 -5.70 2.36
CA ALA A 19 -15.27 -4.59 2.49
C ALA A 19 -16.70 -4.96 2.07
N THR A 20 -16.84 -5.72 1.00
CA THR A 20 -18.16 -6.18 0.52
C THR A 20 -18.82 -7.09 1.55
N VAL A 21 -18.07 -8.07 2.08
CA VAL A 21 -18.57 -9.00 3.10
C VAL A 21 -19.02 -8.23 4.35
N GLU A 22 -18.23 -7.25 4.81
CA GLU A 22 -18.62 -6.42 5.94
C GLU A 22 -19.89 -5.62 5.67
N LEU A 23 -19.98 -4.93 4.54
CA LEU A 23 -21.15 -4.12 4.22
C LEU A 23 -22.42 -4.97 4.07
N VAL A 24 -22.31 -6.17 3.53
CA VAL A 24 -23.45 -7.10 3.41
C VAL A 24 -23.85 -7.67 4.78
N ALA A 25 -22.88 -8.00 5.64
CA ALA A 25 -23.15 -8.66 6.91
C ALA A 25 -23.53 -7.70 8.05
N ALA A 26 -22.94 -6.50 8.08
CA ALA A 26 -23.05 -5.54 9.17
C ALA A 26 -23.54 -4.15 8.73
N GLY A 27 -23.56 -3.86 7.44
CA GLY A 27 -23.88 -2.52 6.93
C GLY A 27 -22.78 -1.49 7.23
N GLY A 28 -23.15 -0.20 7.19
CA GLY A 28 -22.24 0.91 7.49
C GLY A 28 -21.92 1.79 6.28
N ASP A 29 -21.01 2.73 6.47
CA ASP A 29 -20.56 3.64 5.42
C ASP A 29 -19.58 2.92 4.47
N PRO A 30 -19.88 2.85 3.15
CA PRO A 30 -19.01 2.18 2.19
C PRO A 30 -17.61 2.78 2.12
N VAL A 31 -17.45 4.09 2.20
CA VAL A 31 -16.14 4.74 2.12
C VAL A 31 -15.28 4.37 3.33
N LEU A 32 -15.87 4.33 4.53
CA LEU A 32 -15.15 3.91 5.73
C LEU A 32 -14.77 2.42 5.68
N ALA A 33 -15.68 1.56 5.23
CA ALA A 33 -15.42 0.12 5.10
C ALA A 33 -14.31 -0.16 4.08
N PHE A 34 -14.46 0.34 2.85
CA PHE A 34 -13.46 0.18 1.80
C PHE A 34 -12.13 0.82 2.20
N GLY A 35 -12.14 2.04 2.74
CA GLY A 35 -10.93 2.71 3.20
C GLY A 35 -10.16 1.89 4.23
N ARG A 36 -10.85 1.37 5.25
CA ARG A 36 -10.23 0.52 6.29
C ARG A 36 -9.62 -0.76 5.73
N TRP A 37 -10.31 -1.46 4.84
CA TRP A 37 -9.77 -2.69 4.25
C TRP A 37 -8.62 -2.44 3.27
N TRP A 38 -8.64 -1.32 2.55
CA TRP A 38 -7.48 -0.90 1.74
C TRP A 38 -6.29 -0.47 2.60
N VAL A 39 -6.52 0.15 3.75
CA VAL A 39 -5.43 0.41 4.70
C VAL A 39 -4.87 -0.91 5.21
N PHE A 40 -5.71 -1.82 5.71
CA PHE A 40 -5.23 -3.09 6.26
C PHE A 40 -4.42 -3.90 5.24
N TRP A 41 -4.98 -4.12 4.04
CA TRP A 41 -4.35 -4.95 3.03
C TRP A 41 -3.30 -4.19 2.21
N GLY A 42 -3.67 -3.04 1.64
CA GLY A 42 -2.87 -2.27 0.69
C GLY A 42 -1.74 -1.45 1.33
N VAL A 43 -1.96 -0.91 2.52
CA VAL A 43 -0.88 -0.29 3.32
C VAL A 43 -0.25 -1.34 4.23
N GLY A 44 -1.04 -1.99 5.07
CA GLY A 44 -0.53 -2.87 6.13
C GLY A 44 0.22 -4.09 5.59
N THR A 45 -0.50 -5.07 5.08
CA THR A 45 0.10 -6.34 4.66
C THR A 45 1.06 -6.19 3.48
N ARG A 46 0.72 -5.35 2.50
CA ARG A 46 1.53 -5.20 1.29
C ARG A 46 2.86 -4.52 1.57
N LEU A 47 2.88 -3.38 2.30
CA LEU A 47 4.14 -2.74 2.65
C LEU A 47 4.96 -3.62 3.59
N LEU A 48 4.32 -4.34 4.52
CA LEU A 48 5.02 -5.27 5.39
C LEU A 48 5.74 -6.38 4.59
N VAL A 49 5.04 -7.02 3.65
CA VAL A 49 5.64 -8.07 2.79
C VAL A 49 6.73 -7.47 1.89
N ALA A 50 6.49 -6.31 1.28
CA ALA A 50 7.47 -5.63 0.45
C ALA A 50 8.73 -5.27 1.25
N GLY A 51 8.55 -4.76 2.46
CA GLY A 51 9.64 -4.37 3.37
C GLY A 51 10.46 -5.57 3.84
N ILE A 52 9.82 -6.68 4.23
CA ILE A 52 10.51 -7.93 4.56
C ILE A 52 11.31 -8.45 3.35
N ALA A 53 10.73 -8.41 2.16
CA ALA A 53 11.43 -8.82 0.94
C ALA A 53 12.65 -7.92 0.64
N GLN A 54 12.53 -6.61 0.84
CA GLN A 54 13.60 -5.64 0.67
C GLN A 54 14.76 -5.85 1.67
N VAL A 55 14.44 -5.99 2.96
CA VAL A 55 15.46 -6.17 4.01
C VAL A 55 16.16 -7.53 3.91
N SER A 56 15.44 -8.59 3.53
CA SER A 56 16.01 -9.94 3.38
C SER A 56 16.92 -10.11 2.17
N GLY A 57 16.99 -9.11 1.27
CA GLY A 57 17.70 -9.24 -0.01
C GLY A 57 17.06 -10.25 -0.97
N ARG A 58 15.84 -10.75 -0.67
CA ARG A 58 15.10 -11.72 -1.49
C ARG A 58 13.99 -11.08 -2.33
N GLY A 59 13.93 -9.74 -2.35
CA GLY A 59 12.94 -8.98 -3.11
C GLY A 59 13.41 -8.58 -4.50
N PRO A 60 12.48 -8.38 -5.45
CA PRO A 60 12.82 -7.90 -6.79
C PRO A 60 13.40 -6.49 -6.77
N THR A 61 13.34 -5.73 -5.66
CA THR A 61 13.91 -4.37 -5.53
C THR A 61 15.40 -4.28 -5.84
N ALA A 62 16.18 -5.33 -5.53
CA ALA A 62 17.59 -5.40 -5.94
C ALA A 62 17.75 -5.46 -7.48
N ALA A 63 16.75 -5.96 -8.21
CA ALA A 63 16.69 -6.01 -9.67
C ALA A 63 15.82 -4.89 -10.30
N ILE A 64 14.84 -4.33 -9.58
CA ILE A 64 13.87 -3.30 -10.02
C ILE A 64 14.51 -1.92 -10.06
N LEU A 65 15.61 -1.69 -9.31
CA LEU A 65 16.45 -0.52 -9.54
C LEU A 65 17.21 -0.57 -10.88
N GLY A 66 17.04 -1.64 -11.68
CA GLY A 66 17.50 -1.70 -13.07
C GLY A 66 18.99 -1.97 -13.21
N SER A 67 19.68 -2.32 -12.12
CA SER A 67 21.10 -2.66 -12.12
C SER A 67 21.25 -4.14 -11.79
N THR A 68 21.83 -4.91 -12.71
CA THR A 68 22.38 -6.25 -12.42
C THR A 68 23.53 -6.20 -11.41
N ASP A 69 24.06 -5.00 -11.15
CA ASP A 69 25.18 -4.71 -10.25
C ASP A 69 24.80 -3.54 -9.31
N ALA A 70 23.77 -3.71 -8.48
CA ALA A 70 23.41 -2.69 -7.50
C ALA A 70 24.59 -2.45 -6.54
N SER A 71 25.04 -1.20 -6.46
CA SER A 71 26.10 -0.76 -5.54
C SER A 71 25.72 -1.04 -4.09
N VAL A 72 26.73 -1.07 -3.21
CA VAL A 72 26.51 -1.22 -1.76
C VAL A 72 25.54 -0.16 -1.23
N GLN A 73 25.63 1.06 -1.75
CA GLN A 73 24.78 2.19 -1.39
C GLN A 73 23.33 1.98 -1.84
N GLU A 74 23.09 1.50 -3.07
CA GLU A 74 21.74 1.18 -3.56
C GLU A 74 21.11 0.03 -2.77
N GLN A 75 21.89 -0.98 -2.41
CA GLN A 75 21.44 -2.08 -1.55
C GLN A 75 21.10 -1.58 -0.14
N GLN A 76 21.90 -0.68 0.42
CA GLN A 76 21.62 -0.06 1.71
C GLN A 76 20.33 0.78 1.65
N LEU A 77 20.17 1.62 0.63
CA LEU A 77 18.97 2.42 0.43
C LEU A 77 17.72 1.54 0.30
N ALA A 78 17.80 0.43 -0.43
CA ALA A 78 16.70 -0.52 -0.54
C ALA A 78 16.32 -1.14 0.81
N ARG A 79 17.29 -1.41 1.70
CA ARG A 79 17.03 -1.93 3.06
C ARG A 79 16.44 -0.87 3.99
N GLU A 80 16.90 0.38 3.89
CA GLU A 80 16.33 1.51 4.66
C GLU A 80 14.88 1.76 4.24
N LEU A 81 14.61 1.76 2.94
CA LEU A 81 13.25 1.81 2.41
C LEU A 81 12.41 0.62 2.86
N GLY A 82 13.00 -0.58 2.88
CA GLY A 82 12.36 -1.79 3.41
C GLY A 82 11.99 -1.68 4.88
N THR A 83 12.84 -1.05 5.68
CA THR A 83 12.57 -0.79 7.10
C THR A 83 11.42 0.20 7.28
N ALA A 84 11.38 1.26 6.47
CA ALA A 84 10.26 2.20 6.45
C ALA A 84 8.95 1.50 6.08
N ASN A 85 8.98 0.63 5.06
CA ASN A 85 7.82 -0.16 4.64
C ASN A 85 7.34 -1.13 5.73
N ILE A 86 8.25 -1.75 6.49
CA ILE A 86 7.88 -2.57 7.65
C ILE A 86 7.17 -1.71 8.70
N GLY A 87 7.71 -0.55 9.05
CA GLY A 87 7.10 0.36 10.04
C GLY A 87 5.69 0.80 9.63
N MET A 88 5.54 1.29 8.39
CA MET A 88 4.24 1.68 7.84
C MET A 88 3.28 0.49 7.71
N GLY A 89 3.79 -0.68 7.31
CA GLY A 89 3.02 -1.90 7.18
C GLY A 89 2.48 -2.39 8.53
N LEU A 90 3.31 -2.42 9.57
CA LEU A 90 2.89 -2.77 10.93
C LEU A 90 1.82 -1.79 11.45
N ALA A 91 1.99 -0.49 11.22
CA ALA A 91 0.97 0.50 11.56
C ALA A 91 -0.35 0.21 10.83
N GLY A 92 -0.30 -0.03 9.51
CA GLY A 92 -1.48 -0.32 8.69
C GLY A 92 -2.27 -1.55 9.13
N LEU A 93 -1.64 -2.55 9.77
CA LEU A 93 -2.35 -3.70 10.34
C LEU A 93 -3.32 -3.30 11.47
N LEU A 94 -3.08 -2.17 12.14
CA LEU A 94 -3.97 -1.64 13.18
C LEU A 94 -5.25 -1.02 12.63
N ALA A 95 -5.44 -0.97 11.30
CA ALA A 95 -6.64 -0.39 10.70
C ALA A 95 -7.94 -1.07 11.11
N LEU A 96 -7.90 -2.33 11.55
CA LEU A 96 -9.07 -3.04 12.06
C LEU A 96 -9.44 -2.66 13.49
N VAL A 97 -8.58 -1.94 14.20
CA VAL A 97 -8.93 -1.34 15.49
C VAL A 97 -9.91 -0.18 15.22
N PRO A 98 -11.08 -0.14 15.91
CA PRO A 98 -12.06 0.92 15.68
C PRO A 98 -11.46 2.32 15.77
N GLY A 99 -11.68 3.15 14.75
CA GLY A 99 -11.17 4.51 14.66
C GLY A 99 -9.71 4.64 14.20
N TRP A 100 -8.97 3.54 14.02
CA TRP A 100 -7.54 3.61 13.68
C TRP A 100 -7.24 3.58 12.17
N ALA A 101 -8.20 3.27 11.32
CA ALA A 101 -7.97 3.12 9.88
C ALA A 101 -7.22 4.31 9.25
N LEU A 102 -7.67 5.54 9.49
CA LEU A 102 -7.00 6.72 8.97
C LEU A 102 -5.59 6.93 9.55
N PRO A 103 -5.38 7.07 10.87
CA PRO A 103 -4.04 7.31 11.42
C PRO A 103 -3.06 6.16 11.14
N ALA A 104 -3.53 4.90 11.11
CA ALA A 104 -2.73 3.74 10.75
C ALA A 104 -2.28 3.74 9.28
N GLY A 105 -3.12 4.28 8.39
CA GLY A 105 -2.91 4.22 6.95
C GLY A 105 -2.29 5.46 6.34
N LEU A 106 -2.35 6.61 7.01
CA LEU A 106 -2.06 7.90 6.38
C LEU A 106 -0.63 7.99 5.85
N ALA A 107 0.37 7.66 6.66
CA ALA A 107 1.77 7.74 6.26
C ALA A 107 2.07 6.81 5.07
N GLY A 108 1.62 5.55 5.14
CA GLY A 108 1.83 4.58 4.07
C GLY A 108 1.04 4.89 2.81
N GLY A 109 -0.20 5.36 2.94
CA GLY A 109 -1.02 5.77 1.80
C GLY A 109 -0.45 6.97 1.05
N VAL A 110 0.00 8.00 1.78
CA VAL A 110 0.69 9.17 1.18
C VAL A 110 1.99 8.76 0.52
N PHE A 111 2.79 7.92 1.19
CA PHE A 111 4.03 7.38 0.63
C PHE A 111 3.77 6.66 -0.70
N LEU A 112 2.78 5.77 -0.76
CA LEU A 112 2.39 5.05 -1.97
C LEU A 112 1.88 6.00 -3.06
N LEU A 113 1.04 6.98 -2.72
CA LEU A 113 0.54 7.95 -3.69
C LEU A 113 1.68 8.69 -4.38
N ILE A 114 2.62 9.22 -3.59
CA ILE A 114 3.78 9.97 -4.09
C ILE A 114 4.67 9.06 -4.92
N ALA A 115 4.96 7.83 -4.47
CA ALA A 115 5.74 6.87 -5.22
C ALA A 115 5.11 6.57 -6.59
N GLY A 116 3.80 6.30 -6.61
CA GLY A 116 3.04 6.08 -7.85
C GLY A 116 3.12 7.27 -8.81
N LEU A 117 2.97 8.49 -8.31
CA LEU A 117 3.07 9.71 -9.11
C LEU A 117 4.47 9.90 -9.70
N LEU A 118 5.53 9.67 -8.92
CA LEU A 118 6.91 9.75 -9.39
C LEU A 118 7.20 8.73 -10.51
N HIS A 119 6.56 7.56 -10.45
CA HIS A 119 6.75 6.51 -11.45
C HIS A 119 5.95 6.70 -12.75
N LEU A 120 4.95 7.61 -12.79
CA LEU A 120 4.17 7.86 -14.02
C LEU A 120 5.03 8.38 -15.17
N GLY A 121 6.02 9.23 -14.87
CA GLY A 121 6.93 9.80 -15.88
C GLY A 121 8.00 8.84 -16.41
N LYS A 122 8.17 7.67 -15.79
CA LYS A 122 9.21 6.70 -16.18
C LYS A 122 8.83 6.02 -17.50
N ARG A 123 9.67 6.19 -18.53
CA ARG A 123 9.58 5.48 -19.82
C ARG A 123 10.23 4.09 -19.71
N GLY A 124 9.75 3.14 -20.53
CA GLY A 124 10.34 1.79 -20.59
C GLY A 124 10.08 0.92 -19.35
N ARG A 125 8.98 1.15 -18.63
CA ARG A 125 8.61 0.36 -17.45
C ARG A 125 8.36 -1.10 -17.80
N THR A 126 8.87 -1.99 -16.97
CA THR A 126 8.51 -3.40 -16.99
C THR A 126 7.05 -3.60 -16.58
N ALA A 127 6.49 -4.78 -16.83
CA ALA A 127 5.13 -5.12 -16.40
C ALA A 127 4.97 -5.08 -14.87
N GLN A 128 6.02 -5.46 -14.11
CA GLN A 128 5.99 -5.41 -12.64
C GLN A 128 5.98 -3.98 -12.12
N GLU A 129 6.83 -3.11 -12.68
CA GLU A 129 6.85 -1.69 -12.32
C GLU A 129 5.54 -0.99 -12.68
N SER A 130 4.95 -1.36 -13.82
CA SER A 130 3.66 -0.84 -14.24
C SER A 130 2.56 -1.24 -13.25
N LEU A 131 2.51 -2.51 -12.84
CA LEU A 131 1.58 -2.97 -11.82
C LEU A 131 1.79 -2.23 -10.49
N ALA A 132 3.04 -2.15 -10.02
CA ALA A 132 3.38 -1.43 -8.79
C ALA A 132 2.86 0.01 -8.85
N THR A 133 3.19 0.75 -9.92
CA THR A 133 2.76 2.14 -10.12
C THR A 133 1.25 2.31 -9.98
N TRP A 134 0.46 1.49 -10.69
CA TRP A 134 -0.99 1.62 -10.66
C TRP A 134 -1.59 1.24 -9.31
N THR A 135 -1.05 0.20 -8.68
CA THR A 135 -1.53 -0.21 -7.35
C THR A 135 -1.14 0.77 -6.25
N ASP A 136 0.00 1.44 -6.37
CA ASP A 136 0.44 2.49 -5.46
C ASP A 136 -0.50 3.71 -5.54
N LEU A 137 -0.83 4.15 -6.76
CA LEU A 137 -1.80 5.22 -7.01
C LEU A 137 -3.18 4.88 -6.47
N LEU A 138 -3.66 3.64 -6.68
CA LEU A 138 -4.95 3.18 -6.18
C LEU A 138 -5.01 3.24 -4.64
N VAL A 139 -4.04 2.62 -3.96
CA VAL A 139 -4.02 2.59 -2.49
C VAL A 139 -3.92 4.01 -1.94
N GLY A 140 -3.03 4.82 -2.51
CA GLY A 140 -2.86 6.22 -2.13
C GLY A 140 -4.14 7.04 -2.28
N LEU A 141 -4.83 6.89 -3.42
CA LEU A 141 -6.11 7.58 -3.68
C LEU A 141 -7.20 7.14 -2.69
N VAL A 142 -7.34 5.85 -2.42
CA VAL A 142 -8.32 5.34 -1.45
C VAL A 142 -8.06 5.91 -0.04
N VAL A 143 -6.80 6.01 0.38
CA VAL A 143 -6.45 6.63 1.67
C VAL A 143 -6.78 8.12 1.69
N VAL A 144 -6.57 8.85 0.59
CA VAL A 144 -6.98 10.26 0.48
C VAL A 144 -8.51 10.40 0.59
N VAL A 145 -9.27 9.55 -0.12
CA VAL A 145 -10.73 9.55 -0.05
C VAL A 145 -11.21 9.24 1.37
N LEU A 146 -10.58 8.27 2.06
CA LEU A 146 -10.84 7.98 3.47
C LEU A 146 -10.56 9.20 4.35
N ALA A 147 -9.42 9.86 4.17
CA ALA A 147 -9.05 11.05 4.94
C ALA A 147 -10.06 12.18 4.76
N VAL A 148 -10.49 12.43 3.53
CA VAL A 148 -11.54 13.42 3.24
C VAL A 148 -12.85 13.04 3.93
N ARG A 149 -13.28 11.78 3.81
CA ARG A 149 -14.54 11.31 4.42
C ARG A 149 -14.54 11.47 5.93
N VAL A 150 -13.47 11.06 6.60
CA VAL A 150 -13.30 11.21 8.06
C VAL A 150 -13.22 12.68 8.46
N GLY A 151 -12.54 13.51 7.66
CA GLY A 151 -12.46 14.95 7.88
C GLY A 151 -13.83 15.63 7.82
N LEU A 152 -14.64 15.30 6.81
CA LEU A 152 -16.02 15.80 6.68
C LEU A 152 -16.88 15.38 7.88
N GLU A 153 -16.76 14.12 8.30
CA GLU A 153 -17.42 13.56 9.47
C GLU A 153 -17.07 14.34 10.76
N ALA A 154 -15.80 14.65 10.95
CA ALA A 154 -15.32 15.44 12.08
C ALA A 154 -15.81 16.90 12.05
N LEU A 155 -16.13 17.43 10.87
CA LEU A 155 -16.71 18.76 10.67
C LEU A 155 -18.24 18.77 10.74
N GLY A 156 -18.88 17.60 10.85
CA GLY A 156 -20.34 17.45 10.88
C GLY A 156 -21.03 17.69 9.54
N VAL A 157 -20.32 17.45 8.43
CA VAL A 157 -20.80 17.65 7.04
C VAL A 157 -20.87 16.33 6.29
#